data_AF-F9Q874-F1
#
_entry.id   AF-F9Q874-F1
#
_cell.length_a   1.000
_cell.length_b   1.000
_cell.length_c   1.000
_cell.angle_alpha   90.00
_cell.angle_beta   90.00
_cell.angle_gamma   90.00
#
_symmetry.space_group_name_H-M   'P 1'
#
loop_
_entity.id
_entity.type
_entity.pdbx_description
1 polymer ?
#
loop_
_entity_poly.entity_id
_entity_poly.type
_entity_poly.pdbx_seq_one_letter_code
_entity_poly.pdbx_strand_id
1 'polypeptide(L)'
;MFLEAIPDLQLRLDANRQWSLEKALQFATKVKPEHRTRIQFLEEPCKTPELSREFARQTGIPIAWDETVREADFALTQEAHLAAIVIKPTLVGSIQDCVHLIRQAQALGMKAVISSSLESSLGLGQLARMAAQYTPNVTPGLDTLDLMNYQILRPWPGSTLPLLNLDSEFIEKII
;
A
#
# COMPACT_ATOMS: atom_id res chain seq x y z
N MET A 1 -19.96 -11.06 -7.99
CA MET A 1 -18.94 -10.33 -7.20
C MET A 1 -17.54 -10.79 -7.64
N PHE A 2 -16.48 -9.95 -7.68
CA PHE A 2 -15.15 -10.36 -8.22
C PHE A 2 -14.62 -11.66 -7.61
N LEU A 3 -14.71 -11.78 -6.28
CA LEU A 3 -14.28 -12.97 -5.57
C LEU A 3 -15.10 -14.21 -5.96
N GLU A 4 -16.39 -14.09 -6.25
CA GLU A 4 -17.20 -15.21 -6.75
C GLU A 4 -16.81 -15.63 -8.18
N ALA A 5 -16.42 -14.66 -9.01
CA ALA A 5 -16.11 -14.88 -10.42
C ALA A 5 -14.73 -15.51 -10.64
N ILE A 6 -13.75 -15.18 -9.80
CA ILE A 6 -12.35 -15.61 -9.94
C ILE A 6 -11.93 -16.31 -8.63
N PRO A 7 -11.91 -17.66 -8.58
CA PRO A 7 -11.74 -18.42 -7.34
C PRO A 7 -10.42 -18.16 -6.60
N ASP A 8 -9.33 -17.92 -7.32
CA ASP A 8 -7.98 -17.70 -6.81
C ASP A 8 -7.61 -16.22 -6.65
N LEU A 9 -8.49 -15.30 -7.05
CA LEU A 9 -8.29 -13.86 -6.88
C LEU A 9 -8.12 -13.51 -5.40
N GLN A 10 -7.06 -12.74 -5.14
CA GLN A 10 -6.78 -12.11 -3.86
C GLN A 10 -6.94 -10.59 -4.01
N LEU A 11 -7.67 -9.95 -3.10
CA LEU A 11 -7.91 -8.50 -3.15
C LEU A 11 -7.10 -7.78 -2.07
N ARG A 12 -6.54 -6.64 -2.44
CA ARG A 12 -6.16 -5.56 -1.53
C ARG A 12 -7.18 -4.45 -1.75
N LEU A 13 -7.75 -3.95 -0.68
CA LEU A 13 -8.76 -2.89 -0.71
C LEU A 13 -8.23 -1.72 0.08
N ASP A 14 -8.62 -0.51 -0.30
CA ASP A 14 -8.20 0.70 0.40
C ASP A 14 -9.41 1.63 0.54
N ALA A 15 -9.69 2.04 1.78
CA ALA A 15 -10.78 2.94 2.12
C ALA A 15 -10.32 4.34 2.52
N ASN A 16 -9.01 4.61 2.62
CA ASN A 16 -8.42 5.94 2.93
C ASN A 16 -9.10 6.64 4.12
N ARG A 17 -9.40 5.89 5.20
CA ARG A 17 -10.10 6.35 6.42
C ARG A 17 -11.49 6.97 6.18
N GLN A 18 -12.16 6.65 5.07
CA GLN A 18 -13.39 7.35 4.69
C GLN A 18 -14.66 6.85 5.39
N TRP A 19 -14.68 5.64 5.95
CA TRP A 19 -15.92 5.05 6.46
C TRP A 19 -16.16 5.36 7.94
N SER A 20 -17.45 5.50 8.30
CA SER A 20 -17.88 5.23 9.67
C SER A 20 -17.85 3.72 9.90
N LEU A 21 -17.79 3.30 11.18
CA LEU A 21 -17.89 1.88 11.53
C LEU A 21 -19.15 1.24 10.93
N GLU A 22 -20.29 1.94 10.96
CA GLU A 22 -21.54 1.47 10.35
C GLU A 22 -21.37 1.17 8.85
N LYS A 23 -20.79 2.09 8.08
CA LYS A 23 -20.55 1.90 6.64
C LYS A 23 -19.58 0.74 6.38
N ALA A 24 -18.54 0.61 7.18
CA ALA A 24 -17.59 -0.49 7.08
C ALA A 24 -18.27 -1.85 7.35
N LEU A 25 -19.10 -1.93 8.39
CA LEU A 25 -19.89 -3.14 8.71
C LEU A 25 -20.90 -3.46 7.60
N GLN A 26 -21.58 -2.45 7.05
CA GLN A 26 -22.46 -2.62 5.89
C GLN A 26 -21.71 -3.20 4.69
N PHE A 27 -20.49 -2.71 4.40
CA PHE A 27 -19.62 -3.30 3.38
C PHE A 27 -19.33 -4.79 3.67
N ALA A 28 -18.95 -5.13 4.92
CA ALA A 28 -18.65 -6.52 5.29
C ALA A 28 -19.85 -7.47 5.15
N THR A 29 -21.10 -6.98 5.28
CA THR A 29 -22.30 -7.80 5.02
C THR A 29 -22.42 -8.22 3.55
N LYS A 30 -21.80 -7.47 2.62
CA LYS A 30 -21.80 -7.79 1.19
C LYS A 30 -20.71 -8.78 0.81
N VAL A 31 -19.77 -9.06 1.71
CA VAL A 31 -18.70 -10.04 1.51
C VAL A 31 -19.05 -11.33 2.25
N LYS A 32 -19.35 -12.38 1.48
CA LYS A 32 -19.63 -13.72 2.04
C LYS A 32 -18.48 -14.18 2.94
N PRO A 33 -18.75 -14.78 4.12
CA PRO A 33 -17.72 -15.18 5.06
C PRO A 33 -16.58 -16.02 4.45
N GLU A 34 -16.91 -16.98 3.59
CA GLU A 34 -15.96 -17.86 2.89
C GLU A 34 -15.06 -17.13 1.87
N HIS A 35 -15.37 -15.88 1.53
CA HIS A 35 -14.56 -15.06 0.64
C HIS A 35 -13.66 -14.06 1.39
N ARG A 36 -13.92 -13.81 2.68
CA ARG A 36 -13.15 -12.85 3.48
C ARG A 36 -11.67 -13.22 3.60
N THR A 37 -11.35 -14.51 3.59
CA THR A 37 -9.97 -15.03 3.61
C THR A 37 -9.16 -14.68 2.36
N ARG A 38 -9.81 -14.26 1.28
CA ARG A 38 -9.17 -13.81 0.03
C ARG A 38 -9.03 -12.29 -0.06
N ILE A 39 -9.49 -11.56 0.96
CA ILE A 39 -9.09 -10.17 1.16
C ILE A 39 -7.78 -10.22 1.94
N GLN A 40 -6.67 -9.92 1.26
CA GLN A 40 -5.35 -9.92 1.90
C GLN A 40 -5.31 -8.92 3.05
N PHE A 41 -5.91 -7.75 2.82
CA PHE A 41 -6.22 -6.73 3.82
C PHE A 41 -7.14 -5.66 3.21
N LEU A 42 -7.77 -4.89 4.09
CA LEU A 42 -8.43 -3.64 3.79
C LEU A 42 -7.70 -2.50 4.51
N GLU A 43 -7.07 -1.61 3.74
CA GLU A 43 -6.31 -0.46 4.25
C GLU A 43 -7.27 0.55 4.86
N GLU A 44 -7.03 0.87 6.14
CA GLU A 44 -7.59 2.06 6.79
C GLU A 44 -9.12 2.19 6.64
N PRO A 45 -9.92 1.17 7.02
CA PRO A 45 -11.37 1.13 6.77
C PRO A 45 -12.09 2.37 7.28
N CYS A 46 -11.82 2.72 8.53
CA CYS A 46 -12.58 3.69 9.29
C CYS A 46 -11.78 4.96 9.55
N LYS A 47 -12.49 6.03 9.90
CA LYS A 47 -11.93 7.35 10.24
C LYS A 47 -10.84 7.35 11.31
N THR A 48 -10.84 6.38 12.22
CA THR A 48 -9.82 6.27 13.27
C THR A 48 -9.30 4.83 13.37
N PRO A 49 -8.05 4.64 13.82
CA PRO A 49 -7.49 3.32 14.05
C PRO A 49 -8.34 2.45 14.99
N GLU A 50 -8.95 3.03 16.03
CA GLU A 50 -9.80 2.31 16.99
C GLU A 50 -11.04 1.72 16.32
N LEU A 51 -11.70 2.50 15.45
CA LEU A 51 -12.86 2.03 14.69
C LEU A 51 -12.46 0.98 13.64
N SER A 52 -11.27 1.10 13.06
CA SER A 52 -10.73 0.13 12.11
C SER A 52 -10.40 -1.21 12.79
N ARG A 53 -9.84 -1.17 14.01
CA ARG A 53 -9.64 -2.36 14.87
C ARG A 53 -10.96 -3.01 15.24
N GLU A 54 -11.95 -2.21 15.65
CA GLU A 54 -13.27 -2.72 15.99
C GLU A 54 -13.96 -3.39 14.80
N PHE A 55 -13.86 -2.80 13.60
CA PHE A 55 -14.31 -3.41 12.36
C PHE A 55 -13.63 -4.77 12.11
N ALA A 56 -12.30 -4.85 12.24
CA ALA A 56 -11.55 -6.07 12.01
C ALA A 56 -11.96 -7.16 13.01
N ARG A 57 -12.12 -6.81 14.29
CA ARG A 57 -12.58 -7.72 15.36
C ARG A 57 -13.99 -8.26 15.11
N GLN A 58 -14.92 -7.42 14.65
CA GLN A 58 -16.31 -7.85 14.41
C GLN A 58 -16.46 -8.69 13.14
N THR A 59 -15.62 -8.49 12.13
CA THR A 59 -15.82 -9.07 10.80
C THR A 59 -14.83 -10.18 10.46
N GLY A 60 -13.68 -10.23 11.13
CA GLY A 60 -12.55 -11.09 10.78
C GLY A 60 -11.87 -10.72 9.46
N ILE A 61 -12.24 -9.61 8.82
CA ILE A 61 -11.56 -9.11 7.62
C ILE A 61 -10.22 -8.52 8.05
N PRO A 62 -9.09 -8.98 7.50
CA PRO A 62 -7.79 -8.43 7.84
C PRO A 62 -7.69 -6.97 7.43
N ILE A 63 -7.00 -6.15 8.22
CA ILE A 63 -6.76 -4.73 7.93
C ILE A 63 -5.28 -4.46 7.70
N ALA A 64 -5.00 -3.29 7.15
CA ALA A 64 -3.66 -2.75 7.02
C ALA A 64 -3.61 -1.27 7.38
N TRP A 65 -2.44 -0.80 7.82
CA TRP A 65 -2.17 0.59 8.12
C TRP A 65 -1.36 1.25 6.99
N ASP A 66 -1.79 2.44 6.54
CA ASP A 66 -1.07 3.30 5.59
C ASP A 66 -0.86 4.70 6.20
N GLU A 67 -1.92 5.51 6.32
CA GLU A 67 -1.78 6.83 6.94
C GLU A 67 -1.37 6.76 8.40
N THR A 68 -1.80 5.72 9.13
CA THR A 68 -1.41 5.48 10.52
C THR A 68 0.10 5.34 10.68
N VAL A 69 0.80 4.76 9.70
CA VAL A 69 2.25 4.52 9.75
C VAL A 69 3.05 5.83 9.86
N ARG A 70 2.47 6.96 9.45
CA ARG A 70 3.10 8.28 9.41
C ARG A 70 2.72 9.17 10.59
N GLU A 71 1.89 8.67 11.52
CA GLU A 71 1.53 9.41 12.72
C GLU A 71 2.74 9.52 13.65
N ALA A 72 2.88 10.66 14.35
CA ALA A 72 4.10 11.00 15.08
C ALA A 72 4.44 10.02 16.22
N ASP A 73 3.43 9.39 16.79
CA ASP A 73 3.49 8.41 17.86
C ASP A 73 3.26 6.97 17.37
N PHE A 74 3.35 6.74 16.05
CA PHE A 74 3.19 5.42 15.50
C PHE A 74 4.24 4.45 16.03
N ALA A 75 3.75 3.39 16.69
CA ALA A 75 4.54 2.26 17.12
C ALA A 75 3.86 0.98 16.64
N LEU A 76 4.56 0.22 15.79
CA LEU A 76 4.03 -1.04 15.30
C LEU A 76 4.05 -2.08 16.42
N THR A 77 2.87 -2.60 16.75
CA THR A 77 2.68 -3.66 17.75
C THR A 77 1.90 -4.83 17.17
N GLN A 78 1.94 -5.98 17.86
CA GLN A 78 1.12 -7.12 17.47
C GLN A 78 -0.35 -6.79 17.74
N GLU A 79 -1.18 -6.78 16.69
CA GLU A 79 -2.61 -6.52 16.80
C GLU A 79 -3.42 -7.65 16.15
N ALA A 80 -4.56 -8.00 16.74
CA ALA A 80 -5.45 -8.99 16.14
C ALA A 80 -5.98 -8.49 14.79
N HIS A 81 -5.91 -9.35 13.76
CA HIS A 81 -6.36 -9.06 12.38
C HIS A 81 -5.59 -7.96 11.63
N LEU A 82 -4.51 -7.40 12.19
CA LEU A 82 -3.59 -6.55 11.44
C LEU A 82 -2.67 -7.42 10.59
N ALA A 83 -2.85 -7.40 9.27
CA ALA A 83 -2.14 -8.29 8.35
C ALA A 83 -0.97 -7.61 7.63
N ALA A 84 -1.00 -6.28 7.51
CA ALA A 84 0.06 -5.57 6.81
C ALA A 84 0.23 -4.13 7.28
N ILE A 85 1.38 -3.56 6.95
CA ILE A 85 1.59 -2.11 6.86
C ILE A 85 1.98 -1.75 5.44
N VAL A 86 1.53 -0.57 5.02
CA VAL A 86 1.86 0.06 3.74
C VAL A 86 2.90 1.12 4.01
N ILE A 87 4.03 1.01 3.32
CA ILE A 87 5.18 1.88 3.49
C ILE A 87 5.33 2.64 2.17
N LYS A 88 5.12 3.95 2.25
CA LYS A 88 5.31 4.90 1.14
C LYS A 88 6.61 5.68 1.36
N PRO A 89 7.76 5.26 0.81
CA PRO A 89 9.07 5.81 1.21
C PRO A 89 9.18 7.32 1.07
N THR A 90 8.59 7.91 0.03
CA THR A 90 8.53 9.37 -0.18
C THR A 90 7.88 10.12 1.00
N LEU A 91 6.95 9.49 1.73
CA LEU A 91 6.25 10.07 2.87
C LEU A 91 6.84 9.66 4.22
N VAL A 92 7.65 8.60 4.26
CA VAL A 92 8.31 8.11 5.48
C VAL A 92 9.67 8.79 5.68
N GLY A 93 10.45 8.98 4.61
CA GLY A 93 11.76 9.59 4.66
C GLY A 93 12.87 8.65 4.22
N SER A 94 13.85 8.37 5.10
CA SER A 94 15.06 7.67 4.70
C SER A 94 14.81 6.20 4.35
N ILE A 95 15.70 5.63 3.53
CA ILE A 95 15.69 4.19 3.23
C ILE A 95 15.87 3.39 4.54
N GLN A 96 16.70 3.89 5.45
CA GLN A 96 16.97 3.25 6.75
C GLN A 96 15.71 3.15 7.59
N ASP A 97 14.90 4.21 7.66
CA ASP A 97 13.64 4.23 8.41
C ASP A 97 12.62 3.27 7.80
N CYS A 98 12.53 3.26 6.46
CA CYS A 98 11.69 2.30 5.75
C CYS A 98 12.12 0.84 6.03
N VAL A 99 13.43 0.54 6.00
CA VAL A 99 13.96 -0.79 6.32
C VAL A 99 13.70 -1.16 7.78
N HIS A 100 13.74 -0.19 8.71
CA HIS A 100 13.38 -0.41 10.11
C HIS A 100 11.92 -0.86 10.25
N LEU A 101 10.98 -0.14 9.63
CA LEU A 101 9.55 -0.50 9.62
C LEU A 101 9.31 -1.89 8.98
N ILE A 102 9.97 -2.19 7.86
CA ILE A 102 9.87 -3.51 7.21
C ILE A 102 10.28 -4.62 8.17
N ARG A 103 11.42 -4.46 8.85
CA ARG A 103 11.93 -5.46 9.80
C ARG A 103 11.00 -5.64 11.00
N GLN A 104 10.43 -4.56 11.53
CA GLN A 104 9.45 -4.64 12.61
C GLN A 104 8.21 -5.41 12.16
N ALA A 105 7.65 -5.10 10.98
CA ALA A 105 6.50 -5.83 10.45
C ALA A 105 6.79 -7.32 10.25
N GLN A 106 7.95 -7.65 9.67
CA GLN A 106 8.39 -9.04 9.48
C GLN A 106 8.58 -9.79 10.81
N ALA A 107 9.16 -9.14 11.82
CA ALA A 107 9.34 -9.74 13.15
C ALA A 107 8.01 -10.07 13.83
N LEU A 108 6.95 -9.33 13.50
CA LEU A 108 5.58 -9.54 13.98
C LEU A 108 4.75 -10.45 13.05
N GLY A 109 5.35 -11.00 12.00
CA GLY A 109 4.66 -11.87 11.04
C GLY A 109 3.70 -11.14 10.10
N MET A 110 3.80 -9.80 10.01
CA MET A 110 2.99 -8.97 9.12
C MET A 110 3.69 -8.76 7.77
N LYS A 111 2.88 -8.50 6.73
CA LYS A 111 3.41 -8.05 5.44
C LYS A 111 3.82 -6.57 5.53
N ALA A 112 4.96 -6.23 4.95
CA ALA A 112 5.30 -4.85 4.63
C ALA A 112 5.13 -4.66 3.12
N VAL A 113 4.31 -3.70 2.70
CA VAL A 113 4.04 -3.41 1.29
C VAL A 113 4.72 -2.09 0.94
N ILE A 114 5.75 -2.13 0.09
CA ILE A 114 6.27 -0.90 -0.52
C ILE A 114 5.21 -0.39 -1.49
N SER A 115 4.85 0.88 -1.36
CA SER A 115 3.79 1.52 -2.14
C SER A 115 4.24 2.87 -2.70
N SER A 116 3.66 3.23 -3.84
CA SER A 116 3.91 4.47 -4.55
C SER A 116 3.19 5.65 -3.90
N SER A 117 3.84 6.81 -3.94
CA SER A 117 3.24 8.13 -3.67
C SER A 117 3.13 8.99 -4.94
N LEU A 118 2.96 8.35 -6.10
CA LEU A 118 2.91 8.98 -7.42
C LEU A 118 4.26 9.54 -7.86
N GLU A 119 5.33 8.80 -7.59
CA GLU A 119 6.66 9.12 -8.10
C GLU A 119 6.73 9.02 -9.63
N SER A 120 7.69 9.72 -10.24
CA SER A 120 8.05 9.48 -11.65
C SER A 120 8.61 8.07 -11.84
N SER A 121 8.74 7.65 -13.11
CA SER A 121 9.33 6.36 -13.46
C SER A 121 10.71 6.09 -12.82
N LEU A 122 11.52 7.13 -12.59
CA LEU A 122 12.79 7.01 -11.85
C LEU A 122 12.57 6.57 -10.40
N GLY A 123 11.64 7.21 -9.69
CA GLY A 123 11.31 6.87 -8.31
C GLY A 123 10.62 5.52 -8.20
N LEU A 124 9.65 5.23 -9.08
CA LEU A 124 9.00 3.91 -9.16
C LEU A 124 10.02 2.79 -9.37
N GLY A 125 10.99 2.97 -10.26
CA GLY A 125 12.08 1.99 -10.46
C GLY A 125 12.94 1.78 -9.20
N GLN A 126 13.13 2.80 -8.37
CA GLN A 126 13.80 2.67 -7.08
C GLN A 126 12.93 1.92 -6.07
N LEU A 127 11.63 2.22 -6.00
CA LEU A 127 10.67 1.50 -5.16
C LEU A 127 10.58 0.02 -5.53
N ALA A 128 10.55 -0.31 -6.83
CA ALA A 128 10.54 -1.69 -7.31
C ALA A 128 11.80 -2.46 -6.86
N ARG A 129 12.98 -1.82 -6.95
CA ARG A 129 14.24 -2.41 -6.44
C ARG A 129 14.22 -2.61 -4.94
N MET A 130 13.68 -1.64 -4.19
CA MET A 130 13.53 -1.74 -2.74
C MET A 130 12.60 -2.90 -2.36
N ALA A 131 11.46 -3.02 -3.03
CA ALA A 131 10.52 -4.11 -2.80
C ALA A 131 11.16 -5.48 -3.09
N ALA A 132 11.87 -5.62 -4.22
CA ALA A 132 12.57 -6.85 -4.57
C ALA A 132 13.66 -7.23 -3.54
N GLN A 133 14.33 -6.24 -2.94
CA GLN A 133 15.39 -6.48 -1.98
C GLN A 133 14.88 -6.81 -0.58
N TYR A 134 13.87 -6.07 -0.09
CA TYR A 134 13.47 -6.12 1.33
C TYR A 134 12.14 -6.82 1.57
N THR A 135 11.29 -6.94 0.55
CA THR A 135 9.97 -7.59 0.62
C THR A 135 9.75 -8.53 -0.58
N PRO A 136 10.68 -9.45 -0.89
CA PRO A 136 10.70 -10.21 -2.16
C PRO A 136 9.45 -11.08 -2.39
N ASN A 137 8.76 -11.47 -1.32
CA ASN A 137 7.56 -12.31 -1.39
C ASN A 137 6.25 -11.50 -1.32
N VAL A 138 6.34 -10.17 -1.42
CA VAL A 138 5.19 -9.26 -1.35
C VAL A 138 5.19 -8.37 -2.58
N THR A 139 4.21 -8.54 -3.46
CA THR A 139 4.00 -7.64 -4.60
C THR A 139 3.82 -6.20 -4.11
N PRO A 140 4.59 -5.22 -4.63
CA PRO A 140 4.47 -3.82 -4.20
C PRO A 140 3.28 -3.12 -4.87
N GLY A 141 2.82 -2.01 -4.29
CA GLY A 141 1.74 -1.18 -4.84
C GLY A 141 2.29 -0.05 -5.71
N LEU A 142 2.74 -0.36 -6.94
CA LEU A 142 3.45 0.60 -7.82
C LEU A 142 2.71 0.90 -9.12
N ASP A 143 1.46 0.48 -9.24
CA ASP A 143 0.65 0.59 -10.46
C ASP A 143 0.05 2.01 -10.63
N THR A 144 0.92 3.00 -10.72
CA THR A 144 0.56 4.43 -10.75
C THR A 144 1.16 5.19 -11.92
N LEU A 145 2.09 4.58 -12.66
CA LEU A 145 2.77 5.23 -13.78
C LEU A 145 1.80 5.65 -14.89
N ASP A 146 0.77 4.85 -15.15
CA ASP A 146 -0.21 5.12 -16.22
C ASP A 146 -1.15 6.29 -15.91
N LEU A 147 -1.06 6.89 -14.70
CA LEU A 147 -1.67 8.17 -14.37
C LEU A 147 -0.86 9.37 -14.91
N MET A 148 0.36 9.14 -15.40
CA MET A 148 1.27 10.16 -15.90
C MET A 148 1.30 10.19 -17.43
N ASN A 149 1.68 11.33 -18.00
CA ASN A 149 1.87 11.48 -19.45
C ASN A 149 3.28 11.13 -19.92
N TYR A 150 4.28 11.17 -19.03
CA TYR A 150 5.69 11.05 -19.36
C TYR A 150 6.46 10.24 -18.32
N GLN A 151 7.49 9.54 -18.78
CA GLN A 151 8.55 8.98 -17.95
C GLN A 151 9.69 10.00 -17.82
N ILE A 152 10.46 9.94 -16.74
CA ILE A 152 11.57 10.87 -16.49
C ILE A 152 12.84 10.09 -16.19
N LEU A 153 13.90 10.33 -16.97
CA LEU A 153 15.28 9.85 -16.81
C LEU A 153 15.51 8.34 -16.91
N ARG A 154 14.67 7.52 -16.28
CA ARG A 154 14.76 6.06 -16.30
C ARG A 154 13.42 5.48 -16.72
N PRO A 155 13.39 4.61 -17.74
CA PRO A 155 12.16 3.98 -18.17
C PRO A 155 11.73 2.88 -17.17
N TRP A 156 10.43 2.73 -17.02
CA TRP A 156 9.80 1.55 -16.45
C TRP A 156 9.70 0.45 -17.51
N PRO A 157 10.21 -0.77 -17.25
CA PRO A 157 10.18 -1.85 -18.23
C PRO A 157 8.76 -2.13 -18.75
N GLY A 158 8.59 -2.09 -20.07
CA GLY A 158 7.32 -2.34 -20.75
C GLY A 158 6.39 -1.14 -20.88
N SER A 159 6.69 0.02 -20.27
CA SER A 159 5.89 1.23 -20.47
C SER A 159 6.12 1.83 -21.86
N THR A 160 5.03 2.23 -22.52
CA THR A 160 5.06 2.92 -23.82
C THR A 160 5.02 4.44 -23.70
N LEU A 161 5.00 4.98 -22.48
CA LEU A 161 4.99 6.43 -22.26
C LEU A 161 6.31 7.07 -22.76
N PRO A 162 6.27 8.26 -23.36
CA PRO A 162 7.47 8.97 -23.81
C PRO A 162 8.44 9.24 -22.64
N LEU A 163 9.74 9.02 -22.87
CA LEU A 163 10.80 9.23 -21.89
C LEU A 163 11.47 10.59 -22.08
N LEU A 164 11.37 11.45 -21.07
CA LEU A 164 12.06 12.74 -21.00
C LEU A 164 13.47 12.57 -20.40
N ASN A 165 14.44 13.25 -21.01
CA ASN A 165 15.82 13.37 -20.52
C ASN A 165 16.07 14.78 -19.95
N LEU A 166 17.28 15.05 -19.47
CA LEU A 166 17.64 16.36 -18.87
C LEU A 166 17.57 17.54 -19.84
N ASP A 167 17.56 17.29 -21.15
CA ASP A 167 17.48 18.32 -22.19
C ASP A 167 16.03 18.67 -22.56
N SER A 168 15.05 18.04 -21.91
CA SER A 168 13.62 18.31 -22.09
C SER A 168 13.24 19.72 -21.65
N GLU A 169 12.35 20.38 -22.38
CA GLU A 169 11.80 21.70 -22.03
C GLU A 169 11.09 21.73 -20.66
N PHE A 170 10.63 20.56 -20.19
CA PHE A 170 10.00 20.40 -18.88
C PHE A 170 10.98 20.27 -17.70
N ILE A 171 12.29 20.26 -17.95
CA ILE A 171 13.31 20.10 -16.91
C ILE A 171 14.17 21.35 -16.83
N GLU A 172 14.18 21.97 -15.65
CA GLU A 172 15.03 23.13 -15.34
C GLU A 172 16.03 22.77 -14.24
N LYS A 173 17.28 23.19 -14.42
CA LYS A 173 18.31 23.06 -13.40
C LYS A 173 18.13 24.17 -12.37
N ILE A 174 17.85 23.81 -11.13
CA ILE A 174 17.88 24.75 -10.00
C ILE A 174 19.36 24.97 -9.63
N ILE A 175 19.85 26.20 -9.78
CA ILE A 175 21.21 26.64 -9.43
C ILE A 175 21.16 27.42 -8.12
#